data_AF-Q8T975-F1
#
_entry.id   AF-Q8T975-F1
#
_cell.length_a   1.000
_cell.length_b   1.000
_cell.length_c   1.000
_cell.angle_alpha   90.00
_cell.angle_beta   90.00
_cell.angle_gamma   90.00
#
_symmetry.space_group_name_H-M   'P 1'
#
loop_
_entity.id
_entity.type
_entity.pdbx_description
1 polymer ?
#
loop_
_entity_poly.entity_id
_entity_poly.type
_entity_poly.pdbx_seq_one_letter_code
_entity_poly.pdbx_strand_id
1 'polypeptide(L)'
;MSWLSTIFGIILITLLCTIWIAAHPRWEQMAKAVASKMNYDDQHRIHTASRAAKNVDAQIHDFYVKLENQKKVAAREVLDSAYTETTKCIEVFYSGELEQTFKDCIEHVTRLHMERLRSLLQITTKRQASGASRLKIWH
;
A
#
# COMPACT_ATOMS: atom_id res chain seq x y z
N MET A 1 -22.95 32.78 3.20
CA MET A 1 -21.67 32.04 3.16
C MET A 1 -21.49 31.54 1.73
N SER A 2 -20.43 31.97 1.03
CA SER A 2 -20.23 31.67 -0.39
C SER A 2 -19.93 30.19 -0.60
N TRP A 3 -20.67 29.53 -1.50
CA TRP A 3 -20.56 28.10 -1.82
C TRP A 3 -19.15 27.67 -2.28
N LEU A 4 -18.37 28.62 -2.82
CA LEU A 4 -16.98 28.39 -3.22
C LEU A 4 -16.06 28.12 -2.02
N SER A 5 -16.34 28.70 -0.85
CA SER A 5 -15.53 28.50 0.37
C SER A 5 -15.69 27.09 0.93
N THR A 6 -16.91 26.52 0.86
CA THR A 6 -17.20 25.16 1.32
C THR A 6 -16.49 24.10 0.48
N ILE A 7 -16.44 24.28 -0.84
CA ILE A 7 -15.78 23.32 -1.75
C ILE A 7 -14.26 23.32 -1.54
N PHE A 8 -13.63 24.50 -1.43
CA PHE A 8 -12.20 24.61 -1.15
C PHE A 8 -11.85 23.99 0.21
N GLY A 9 -12.67 24.21 1.24
CA GLY A 9 -12.49 23.59 2.55
C GLY A 9 -12.53 22.07 2.50
N ILE A 10 -13.48 21.48 1.76
CA ILE A 10 -13.60 20.03 1.63
C ILE A 10 -12.39 19.42 0.92
N ILE A 11 -11.90 20.05 -0.16
CA ILE A 11 -10.71 19.59 -0.90
C ILE A 11 -9.46 19.69 -0.02
N LEU A 12 -9.33 20.77 0.75
CA LEU A 12 -8.19 20.97 1.64
C LEU A 12 -8.19 19.93 2.77
N ILE A 13 -9.36 19.61 3.33
CA ILE A 13 -9.52 18.57 4.35
C ILE A 13 -9.20 17.19 3.77
N THR A 14 -9.65 16.87 2.56
CA THR A 14 -9.31 15.58 1.92
C THR A 14 -7.81 15.46 1.62
N LEU A 15 -7.16 16.54 1.19
CA LEU A 15 -5.71 16.59 1.01
C LEU A 15 -4.96 16.43 2.35
N LEU A 16 -5.40 17.13 3.40
CA LEU A 16 -4.79 17.00 4.72
C LEU A 16 -4.98 15.61 5.32
N CYS A 17 -6.16 15.00 5.18
CA CYS A 17 -6.39 13.63 5.63
C CYS A 17 -5.53 12.63 4.85
N THR A 18 -5.41 12.76 3.53
CA THR A 18 -4.58 11.87 2.72
C THR A 18 -3.08 12.04 3.00
N ILE A 19 -2.61 13.26 3.27
CA ILE A 19 -1.22 13.53 3.66
C ILE A 19 -0.94 13.05 5.09
N TRP A 20 -1.86 13.27 6.04
CA TRP A 20 -1.70 12.82 7.43
C TRP A 20 -1.69 11.30 7.53
N ILE A 21 -2.53 10.62 6.73
CA ILE A 21 -2.51 9.17 6.61
C ILE A 21 -1.14 8.69 6.14
N ALA A 22 -0.50 9.35 5.18
CA ALA A 22 0.81 8.95 4.65
C ALA A 22 1.99 9.09 5.63
N ALA A 23 1.89 9.92 6.68
CA ALA A 23 2.98 10.18 7.63
C ALA A 23 2.87 9.38 8.94
N HIS A 24 1.73 8.75 9.23
CA HIS A 24 1.55 7.96 10.45
C HIS A 24 2.32 6.63 10.35
N PRO A 25 2.81 6.02 11.45
CA PRO A 25 3.21 4.61 11.53
C PRO A 25 2.02 3.66 11.24
N ARG A 26 1.46 3.75 10.02
CA ARG A 26 0.25 3.06 9.56
C ARG A 26 0.37 1.56 9.77
N TRP A 27 1.52 1.00 9.38
CA TRP A 27 1.78 -0.43 9.46
C TRP A 27 2.06 -0.92 10.88
N GLU A 28 2.79 -0.14 11.69
CA GLU A 28 3.12 -0.53 13.06
C GLU A 28 1.88 -0.62 13.96
N GLN A 29 0.91 0.26 13.72
CA GLN A 29 -0.33 0.33 14.50
C GLN A 29 -1.46 -0.51 13.88
N MET A 30 -1.29 -1.06 12.68
CA MET A 30 -2.34 -1.77 11.93
C MET A 30 -3.00 -2.87 12.77
N ALA A 31 -2.22 -3.82 13.29
CA ALA A 31 -2.76 -4.94 14.05
C ALA A 31 -3.53 -4.51 15.31
N LYS A 32 -3.08 -3.45 15.98
CA LYS A 32 -3.75 -2.87 17.16
C LYS A 32 -5.02 -2.11 16.78
N ALA A 33 -4.99 -1.36 15.68
CA ALA A 33 -6.15 -0.63 15.17
C ALA A 33 -7.26 -1.60 14.75
N VAL A 34 -6.91 -2.69 14.07
CA VAL A 34 -7.86 -3.75 13.71
C VAL A 34 -8.40 -4.45 14.97
N ALA A 35 -7.54 -4.75 15.94
CA ALA A 35 -7.97 -5.38 17.19
C ALA A 35 -8.96 -4.49 17.96
N SER A 36 -8.66 -3.20 18.09
CA SER A 36 -9.56 -2.23 18.72
C SER A 36 -10.88 -2.09 17.99
N LYS A 37 -10.88 -2.07 16.65
CA LYS A 37 -12.10 -2.00 15.83
C LYS A 37 -12.98 -3.24 16.02
N MET A 38 -12.37 -4.40 16.24
CA MET A 38 -13.08 -5.68 16.37
C MET A 38 -13.36 -6.10 17.82
N ASN A 39 -13.01 -5.28 18.82
CA ASN A 39 -13.03 -5.66 20.23
C ASN A 39 -12.29 -6.97 20.51
N TYR A 40 -11.12 -7.13 19.89
CA TYR A 40 -10.29 -8.33 19.96
C TYR A 40 -9.14 -8.15 20.96
N ASP A 41 -8.91 -9.12 21.85
CA ASP A 41 -8.02 -8.98 23.01
C ASP A 41 -6.90 -10.02 23.13
N ASP A 42 -6.86 -11.06 22.28
CA ASP A 42 -5.80 -12.08 22.26
C ASP A 42 -4.45 -11.46 21.86
N GLN A 43 -3.60 -11.25 22.86
CA GLN A 43 -2.29 -10.62 22.69
C GLN A 43 -1.33 -11.44 21.83
N HIS A 44 -1.44 -12.77 21.85
CA HIS A 44 -0.57 -13.62 21.04
C HIS A 44 -0.88 -13.42 19.55
N ARG A 45 -2.15 -13.50 19.17
CA ARG A 45 -2.59 -13.27 17.80
C ARG A 45 -2.35 -11.83 17.35
N ILE A 46 -2.54 -10.83 18.22
CA ILE A 46 -2.21 -9.43 17.93
C ILE A 46 -0.72 -9.25 17.64
N HIS A 47 0.16 -9.87 18.42
CA HIS A 47 1.61 -9.81 18.19
C HIS A 47 2.01 -10.49 16.87
N THR A 48 1.42 -11.65 16.57
CA THR A 48 1.63 -12.37 15.30
C THR A 48 1.21 -11.52 14.11
N ALA A 49 0.03 -10.90 14.17
CA ALA A 49 -0.46 -9.98 13.13
C ALA A 49 0.43 -8.74 12.99
N SER A 50 0.90 -8.16 14.09
CA SER A 50 1.79 -6.99 14.08
C SER A 50 3.13 -7.32 13.41
N ARG A 51 3.72 -8.47 13.72
CA ARG A 51 4.97 -8.93 13.08
C ARG A 51 4.78 -9.14 11.58
N ALA A 52 3.68 -9.76 11.17
CA ALA A 52 3.35 -9.97 9.77
C ALA A 52 3.20 -8.64 9.02
N ALA A 53 2.42 -7.69 9.55
CA ALA A 53 2.22 -6.36 8.96
C ALA A 53 3.54 -5.59 8.80
N LYS A 54 4.42 -5.63 9.81
CA LYS A 54 5.77 -5.02 9.72
C LYS A 54 6.63 -5.67 8.64
N ASN A 55 6.52 -6.98 8.44
CA ASN A 55 7.25 -7.68 7.38
C ASN A 55 6.75 -7.31 5.98
N VAL A 56 5.44 -7.11 5.80
CA VAL A 56 4.85 -6.60 4.56
C VAL A 56 5.40 -5.20 4.27
N ASP A 57 5.33 -4.31 5.26
CA ASP A 57 5.83 -2.93 5.15
C ASP A 57 7.32 -2.89 4.79
N ALA A 58 8.17 -3.66 5.46
CA ALA A 58 9.61 -3.69 5.19
C ALA A 58 9.93 -4.07 3.74
N GLN A 59 9.26 -5.09 3.20
CA GLN A 59 9.49 -5.54 1.82
C GLN A 59 9.01 -4.52 0.79
N ILE A 60 7.86 -3.90 1.06
CA ILE A 60 7.27 -2.91 0.17
C ILE A 60 8.03 -1.57 0.24
N HIS A 61 8.46 -1.14 1.43
CA HIS A 61 9.20 0.09 1.65
C HIS A 61 10.58 0.05 0.98
N ASP A 62 11.30 -1.08 1.08
CA ASP A 62 12.57 -1.29 0.36
C ASP A 62 12.39 -1.10 -1.15
N PHE A 63 11.26 -1.54 -1.71
CA PHE A 63 10.94 -1.30 -3.10
C PHE A 63 10.61 0.18 -3.38
N TYR A 64 9.77 0.80 -2.54
CA TYR A 64 9.28 2.17 -2.74
C TYR A 64 10.41 3.20 -2.74
N VAL A 65 11.41 3.05 -1.87
CA VAL A 65 12.57 3.97 -1.78
C VAL A 65 13.41 3.97 -3.07
N LYS A 66 13.43 2.85 -3.81
CA LYS A 66 14.17 2.70 -5.08
C LYS A 66 13.46 3.30 -6.29
N LEU A 67 12.23 3.78 -6.13
CA LEU A 67 11.45 4.34 -7.24
C LEU A 67 11.78 5.80 -7.53
N GLU A 68 11.88 6.13 -8.81
CA GLU A 68 11.87 7.51 -9.30
C GLU A 68 10.58 8.23 -8.88
N ASN A 69 10.67 9.53 -8.60
CA ASN A 69 9.54 10.31 -8.10
C ASN A 69 8.28 10.22 -8.99
N GLN A 70 8.43 10.11 -10.30
CA GLN A 70 7.31 9.95 -11.24
C GLN A 70 6.57 8.62 -11.05
N LYS A 71 7.25 7.56 -10.60
CA LYS A 71 6.68 6.23 -10.37
C LYS A 71 6.07 6.09 -8.97
N LYS A 72 6.41 7.00 -8.03
CA LYS A 72 5.90 6.99 -6.65
C LYS A 72 4.39 7.21 -6.57
N VAL A 73 3.80 7.93 -7.53
CA VAL A 73 2.33 8.13 -7.59
C VAL A 73 1.64 6.80 -7.87
N ALA A 74 2.01 6.10 -8.94
CA ALA A 74 1.45 4.79 -9.25
C ALA A 74 1.77 3.74 -8.17
N ALA A 75 2.97 3.81 -7.59
CA ALA A 75 3.32 2.92 -6.50
C ALA A 75 2.45 3.14 -5.25
N ARG A 76 2.06 4.39 -4.96
CA ARG A 76 1.18 4.71 -3.81
C ARG A 76 -0.15 3.97 -3.89
N GLU A 77 -0.75 3.85 -5.06
CA GLU A 77 -1.98 3.06 -5.25
C GLU A 77 -1.75 1.57 -4.90
N VAL A 78 -0.59 1.03 -5.29
CA VAL A 78 -0.20 -0.35 -4.92
C VAL A 78 0.00 -0.49 -3.41
N LEU A 79 0.59 0.54 -2.76
CA LEU A 79 0.75 0.57 -1.29
C LEU A 79 -0.60 0.56 -0.57
N ASP A 80 -1.55 1.41 -1.01
CA ASP A 80 -2.87 1.50 -0.38
C ASP A 80 -3.69 0.20 -0.59
N SER A 81 -3.54 -0.45 -1.75
CA SER A 81 -4.10 -1.78 -1.99
C SER A 81 -3.50 -2.82 -1.04
N ALA A 82 -2.17 -2.84 -0.87
CA ALA A 82 -1.49 -3.76 0.04
C ALA A 82 -1.93 -3.56 1.50
N TYR A 83 -2.06 -2.30 1.92
CA TYR A 83 -2.57 -1.95 3.25
C TYR A 83 -3.98 -2.50 3.48
N THR A 84 -4.86 -2.32 2.49
CA THR A 84 -6.26 -2.77 2.56
C THR A 84 -6.36 -4.29 2.60
N GLU A 85 -5.62 -4.99 1.75
CA GLU A 85 -5.63 -6.46 1.69
C GLU A 85 -4.99 -7.08 2.95
N THR A 86 -3.90 -6.50 3.47
CA THR A 86 -3.30 -6.94 4.75
C THR A 86 -4.26 -6.76 5.91
N THR A 87 -4.99 -5.63 5.96
CA THR A 87 -6.03 -5.37 6.96
C THR A 87 -7.09 -6.48 6.95
N LYS A 88 -7.55 -6.89 5.76
CA LYS A 88 -8.53 -7.98 5.62
C LYS A 88 -7.98 -9.34 6.09
N CYS A 89 -6.72 -9.67 5.78
CA CYS A 89 -6.08 -10.89 6.30
C CYS A 89 -6.09 -10.90 7.84
N ILE A 90 -5.79 -9.76 8.47
CA ILE A 90 -5.81 -9.64 9.94
C ILE A 90 -7.23 -9.74 10.50
N GLU A 91 -8.22 -9.09 9.88
CA GLU A 91 -9.61 -9.18 10.30
C GLU A 91 -10.09 -10.64 10.31
N VAL A 92 -9.83 -11.39 9.23
CA VAL A 92 -10.17 -12.82 9.13
C VAL A 92 -9.43 -13.67 10.17
N PHE A 93 -8.15 -13.38 10.41
CA PHE A 93 -7.38 -14.05 11.45
C PHE A 93 -7.99 -13.84 12.85
N TYR A 94 -8.41 -12.62 13.17
CA TYR A 94 -9.10 -12.32 14.42
C TYR A 94 -10.51 -12.92 14.50
N SER A 95 -11.16 -13.19 13.37
CA SER A 95 -12.44 -13.91 13.31
C SER A 95 -12.34 -15.42 13.57
N GLY A 96 -11.14 -15.96 13.82
CA GLY A 96 -10.96 -17.36 14.24
C GLY A 96 -10.21 -18.25 13.25
N GLU A 97 -9.79 -17.69 12.11
CA GLU A 97 -9.03 -18.43 11.10
C GLU A 97 -7.70 -18.99 11.67
N LEU A 98 -7.21 -20.08 11.09
CA LEU A 98 -5.96 -20.72 11.49
C LEU A 98 -4.76 -19.83 11.17
N GLU A 99 -3.73 -19.91 12.02
CA GLU A 99 -2.50 -19.13 11.83
C GLU A 99 -1.81 -19.45 10.50
N GLN A 100 -1.90 -20.70 10.01
CA GLN A 100 -1.33 -21.08 8.72
C GLN A 100 -2.05 -20.36 7.56
N THR A 101 -3.39 -20.38 7.54
CA THR A 101 -4.17 -19.65 6.52
C THR A 101 -3.88 -18.15 6.56
N PHE A 102 -3.71 -17.57 7.77
CA PHE A 102 -3.31 -16.18 7.92
C PHE A 102 -1.93 -15.91 7.29
N LYS A 103 -0.94 -16.76 7.54
CA LYS A 103 0.40 -16.64 6.93
C LYS A 103 0.34 -16.75 5.41
N ASP A 104 -0.43 -17.70 4.89
CA ASP A 104 -0.62 -17.88 3.44
C ASP A 104 -1.28 -16.65 2.80
N CYS A 105 -2.26 -16.03 3.48
CA CYS A 105 -2.89 -14.77 3.06
C CYS A 105 -1.87 -13.64 2.98
N ILE A 106 -1.06 -13.46 4.03
CA ILE A 106 -0.02 -12.42 4.07
C ILE A 106 1.04 -12.63 2.98
N GLU A 107 1.48 -13.87 2.76
CA GLU A 107 2.44 -14.20 1.71
C GLU A 107 1.85 -13.89 0.33
N HIS A 108 0.60 -14.27 0.08
CA HIS A 108 -0.10 -13.98 -1.17
C HIS A 108 -0.18 -12.48 -1.44
N VAL A 109 -0.65 -11.70 -0.46
CA VAL A 109 -0.76 -10.23 -0.56
C VAL A 109 0.61 -9.62 -0.84
N THR A 110 1.64 -10.05 -0.12
CA THR A 110 3.02 -9.55 -0.31
C THR A 110 3.50 -9.83 -1.73
N ARG A 111 3.39 -11.08 -2.20
CA ARG A 111 3.84 -11.49 -3.52
C ARG A 111 3.12 -10.72 -4.63
N LEU A 112 1.79 -10.63 -4.54
CA LEU A 112 0.95 -9.92 -5.51
C LEU A 112 1.36 -8.45 -5.64
N HIS A 113 1.51 -7.74 -4.52
CA HIS A 113 1.85 -6.32 -4.57
C HIS A 113 3.31 -6.08 -4.96
N MET A 114 4.23 -6.96 -4.60
CA MET A 114 5.61 -6.91 -5.09
C MET A 114 5.69 -7.14 -6.61
N GLU A 115 4.89 -8.04 -7.17
CA GLU A 115 4.77 -8.23 -8.63
C GLU A 115 4.19 -6.98 -9.32
N ARG A 116 3.13 -6.38 -8.77
CA ARG A 116 2.57 -5.10 -9.27
C ARG A 116 3.58 -3.97 -9.22
N LEU A 117 4.33 -3.86 -8.13
CA LEU A 117 5.39 -2.88 -7.97
C LEU A 117 6.51 -3.08 -9.02
N ARG A 118 6.96 -4.32 -9.23
CA ARG A 118 7.96 -4.66 -10.26
C ARG A 118 7.48 -4.35 -11.68
N SER A 119 6.19 -4.54 -11.98
CA SER A 119 5.65 -4.24 -13.32
C SER A 119 5.71 -2.74 -13.63
N LEU A 120 5.57 -1.86 -12.64
CA LEU A 120 5.74 -0.41 -12.80
C LEU A 120 7.15 -0.03 -13.27
N LEU A 121 8.18 -0.79 -12.89
CA LEU A 121 9.55 -0.61 -13.40
C LEU A 121 9.65 -1.01 -14.88
N GLN A 122 9.05 -2.15 -15.26
CA GLN A 122 9.18 -2.69 -16.62
C GLN A 122 8.43 -1.86 -17.67
N ILE A 123 7.26 -1.32 -17.31
CA ILE A 123 6.43 -0.52 -18.22
C ILE A 123 7.16 0.76 -18.65
N THR A 124 8.01 1.33 -17.80
CA THR A 124 8.78 2.54 -18.15
C THR A 124 9.97 2.25 -19.06
N THR A 125 10.67 1.13 -18.85
CA THR A 125 11.76 0.71 -19.77
C THR A 125 11.31 0.43 -21.20
N LYS A 126 10.08 -0.06 -21.42
CA LYS A 126 9.58 -0.34 -22.78
C LYS A 126 9.08 0.90 -23.53
N ARG A 127 8.68 1.97 -22.82
CA ARG A 127 8.10 3.18 -23.45
C ARG A 127 9.15 4.21 -23.88
N GLN A 128 10.37 4.16 -23.33
CA GLN A 128 11.46 5.07 -23.70
C GLN A 128 12.31 4.59 -24.89
N ALA A 129 12.18 3.33 -25.31
CA ALA A 129 12.99 2.73 -26.37
C ALA A 129 12.36 2.75 -27.79
N SER A 130 11.13 3.25 -27.98
CA SER A 130 10.40 3.09 -29.25
C SER A 130 10.09 4.39 -30.02
N GLY A 131 10.54 5.56 -29.56
CA GLY A 131 10.21 6.86 -30.17
C GLY A 131 11.35 7.58 -30.90
N ALA A 132 12.61 7.44 -30.47
CA ALA A 132 13.72 8.28 -30.96
C ALA A 132 14.51 7.68 -32.14
N SER A 133 14.32 6.39 -32.47
CA SER A 133 15.09 5.70 -33.52
C SER A 133 14.40 5.63 -34.89
N ARG A 134 13.17 6.14 -35.04
CA ARG A 134 12.40 6.06 -36.31
C ARG A 134 12.49 7.32 -37.20
N LEU A 135 13.33 8.30 -36.84
CA LEU A 135 13.38 9.63 -37.48
C LEU A 135 14.63 9.89 -38.33
N LYS A 136 15.34 8.85 -38.82
CA LYS A 136 16.58 9.04 -39.61
C LYS A 136 16.73 8.19 -40.88
N ILE A 137 15.64 7.71 -41.46
CA ILE A 137 15.66 6.97 -42.73
C ILE A 137 14.68 7.63 -43.69
N TRP A 138 15.04 8.80 -44.24
CA TRP A 138 14.51 9.41 -45.47
C TRP A 138 15.40 10.63 -45.78
N HIS A 139 16.60 10.36 -46.31
CA HIS A 139 17.39 11.26 -47.15
C HIS A 139 18.41 10.41 -47.91
#